data_AF-A0A946VAX9-F1
#
_entry.id   AF-A0A946VAX9-F1
#
_cell.length_a   1.000
_cell.length_b   1.000
_cell.length_c   1.000
_cell.angle_alpha   90.00
_cell.angle_beta   90.00
_cell.angle_gamma   90.00
#
_symmetry.space_group_name_H-M   'P 1'
#
loop_
_entity.id
_entity.type
_entity.pdbx_description
1 polymer ?
#
loop_
_entity_poly.entity_id
_entity_poly.type
_entity_poly.pdbx_seq_one_letter_code
_entity_poly.pdbx_strand_id
1 'polypeptide(L)'
;MPYKFITIITTAIYLFISSSVNADCKRDDIEFYLDKGFTQDQITELCTATKSTGDTAPDYTPYQQKVIIYKQGGEDPGIKDGLTKEEREAVSTIKAGGDVAKLKVTPETISYTAQTCVVSANTPDFEQRYKDCIEVDFVILRENLEVSVSGKKLLLFGNPYVLLEGTIDAKPKRPWEDYPISVRKALQRNFEWKENGKRTPFPVISDYSTARLVGAFRTLAETYGQADKENQVAEASSEEIKEVVRKPKEEKKKRWWNPFD
;
A
#
# COMPACT_ATOMS: atom_id res chain seq x y z
N MET A 1 -40.15 -2.35 -81.20
CA MET A 1 -40.64 -0.95 -81.16
C MET A 1 -41.83 -0.89 -80.21
N PRO A 2 -42.05 0.16 -79.39
CA PRO A 2 -41.03 0.99 -78.74
C PRO A 2 -41.41 1.52 -77.32
N TYR A 3 -40.42 2.14 -76.66
CA TYR A 3 -40.47 3.13 -75.55
C TYR A 3 -41.24 2.84 -74.26
N LYS A 4 -40.51 2.50 -73.18
CA LYS A 4 -40.63 3.15 -71.85
C LYS A 4 -39.27 3.15 -71.13
N PHE A 5 -38.34 3.92 -71.70
CA PHE A 5 -37.25 4.56 -70.95
C PHE A 5 -37.82 5.88 -70.39
N ILE A 6 -37.17 6.40 -69.33
CA ILE A 6 -37.43 7.69 -68.65
C ILE A 6 -38.45 7.55 -67.51
N THR A 7 -37.95 7.54 -66.27
CA THR A 7 -38.23 8.51 -65.19
C THR A 7 -37.94 7.92 -63.79
N ILE A 8 -36.75 7.39 -63.51
CA ILE A 8 -36.29 7.19 -62.11
C ILE A 8 -34.77 7.42 -62.03
N ILE A 9 -34.33 8.62 -62.40
CA ILE A 9 -32.97 9.13 -62.14
C ILE A 9 -33.15 10.51 -61.51
N THR A 10 -33.74 10.56 -60.31
CA THR A 10 -33.88 11.83 -59.55
C THR A 10 -34.12 11.64 -58.05
N THR A 11 -33.66 10.53 -57.47
CA THR A 11 -33.74 10.28 -56.01
C THR A 11 -32.46 9.62 -55.49
N ALA A 12 -31.31 10.05 -56.01
CA ALA A 12 -29.98 9.62 -55.54
C ALA A 12 -29.11 10.79 -55.02
N ILE A 13 -29.68 11.97 -54.78
CA ILE A 13 -28.94 13.17 -54.35
C ILE A 13 -29.73 13.89 -53.26
N TYR A 14 -29.90 13.31 -52.08
CA TYR A 14 -30.40 14.04 -50.89
C TYR A 14 -30.04 13.39 -49.53
N LEU A 15 -28.96 12.60 -49.44
CA LEU A 15 -28.49 12.02 -48.17
C LEU A 15 -27.05 12.39 -47.77
N PHE A 16 -26.54 13.52 -48.29
CA PHE A 16 -25.32 14.16 -47.79
C PHE A 16 -25.60 15.60 -47.35
N ILE A 17 -26.66 15.80 -46.54
CA ILE A 17 -26.74 17.01 -45.72
C ILE A 17 -25.91 16.72 -44.49
N SER A 18 -24.63 17.08 -44.59
CA SER A 18 -23.68 17.14 -43.50
C SER A 18 -24.29 17.89 -42.32
N SER A 19 -24.60 17.16 -41.25
CA SER A 19 -24.84 17.71 -39.93
C SER A 19 -23.53 18.32 -39.42
N SER A 20 -23.23 19.55 -39.82
CA SER A 20 -22.22 20.37 -39.14
C SER A 20 -22.75 20.77 -37.78
N VAL A 21 -22.71 19.82 -36.84
CA VAL A 21 -22.81 20.08 -35.42
C VAL A 21 -21.58 20.90 -35.06
N ASN A 22 -21.80 22.16 -34.67
CA ASN A 22 -20.76 23.04 -34.13
C ASN A 22 -20.30 22.48 -32.77
N ALA A 23 -19.44 21.47 -32.79
CA ALA A 23 -18.70 20.99 -31.63
C ALA A 23 -17.64 22.05 -31.26
N ASP A 24 -17.61 22.45 -30.00
CA ASP A 24 -16.75 23.54 -29.50
C ASP A 24 -15.30 23.08 -29.20
N CYS A 25 -14.95 21.87 -29.66
CA CYS A 25 -13.63 21.32 -29.46
C CYS A 25 -12.62 21.96 -30.42
N LYS A 26 -11.49 22.39 -29.88
CA LYS A 26 -10.36 22.81 -30.69
C LYS A 26 -9.75 21.59 -31.35
N ARG A 27 -9.12 21.80 -32.51
CA ARG A 27 -8.42 20.74 -33.24
C ARG A 27 -7.39 20.01 -32.36
N ASP A 28 -6.70 20.75 -31.50
CA ASP A 28 -5.68 20.22 -30.60
C ASP A 28 -6.26 19.21 -29.59
N ASP A 29 -7.48 19.43 -29.12
CA ASP A 29 -8.16 18.53 -28.19
C ASP A 29 -8.52 17.20 -28.89
N ILE A 30 -8.98 17.28 -30.15
CA ILE A 30 -9.33 16.09 -30.95
C ILE A 30 -8.07 15.23 -31.19
N GLU A 31 -6.96 15.85 -31.59
CA GLU A 31 -5.69 15.14 -31.82
C GLU A 31 -5.18 14.48 -30.53
N PHE A 32 -5.31 15.15 -29.38
CA PHE A 32 -4.96 14.57 -28.08
C PHE A 32 -5.77 13.30 -27.75
N TYR A 33 -7.09 13.32 -27.96
CA TYR A 33 -7.94 12.15 -27.66
C TYR A 33 -7.75 11.00 -28.65
N LEU A 34 -7.48 11.31 -29.92
CA LEU A 34 -7.14 10.29 -30.91
C LEU A 34 -5.83 9.57 -30.57
N ASP A 35 -4.80 10.29 -30.11
CA ASP A 35 -3.53 9.69 -29.66
C ASP A 35 -3.70 8.80 -28.41
N LYS A 36 -4.74 9.09 -27.60
CA LYS A 36 -5.13 8.25 -26.46
C LYS A 36 -6.01 7.06 -26.82
N GLY A 37 -6.37 6.89 -28.09
CA GLY A 37 -7.15 5.75 -28.58
C GLY A 37 -8.66 5.88 -28.39
N PHE A 38 -9.18 7.10 -28.18
CA PHE A 38 -10.63 7.33 -28.16
C PHE A 38 -11.21 7.27 -29.57
N THR A 39 -12.45 6.80 -29.68
CA THR A 39 -13.17 6.80 -30.97
C THR A 39 -13.75 8.18 -31.25
N GLN A 40 -13.98 8.50 -32.54
CA GLN A 40 -14.59 9.77 -32.93
C GLN A 40 -15.96 10.00 -32.30
N ASP A 41 -16.74 8.94 -32.07
CA ASP A 41 -18.06 9.04 -31.43
C ASP A 41 -17.93 9.48 -29.96
N GLN A 42 -16.97 8.92 -29.22
CA GLN A 42 -16.70 9.30 -27.83
C GLN A 42 -16.21 10.75 -27.72
N ILE A 43 -15.35 11.17 -28.65
CA ILE A 43 -14.86 12.55 -28.72
C ILE A 43 -16.03 13.49 -28.99
N THR A 44 -16.93 13.12 -29.91
CA THR A 44 -18.10 13.94 -30.24
C THR A 44 -19.03 14.09 -29.04
N GLU A 45 -19.28 13.01 -28.30
CA GLU A 45 -20.08 13.03 -27.07
C GLU A 45 -19.49 13.99 -26.02
N LEU A 46 -18.18 13.90 -25.77
CA LEU A 46 -17.45 14.80 -24.87
C LEU A 46 -17.55 16.27 -25.31
N CYS A 47 -17.40 16.54 -26.60
CA CYS A 47 -17.48 17.88 -27.17
C CYS A 47 -18.90 18.46 -27.18
N THR A 48 -19.93 17.62 -27.22
CA THR A 48 -21.34 18.05 -27.15
C THR A 48 -21.85 18.23 -25.72
N ALA A 49 -21.33 17.45 -24.75
CA ALA A 49 -21.71 17.55 -23.35
C ALA A 49 -21.37 18.93 -22.74
N THR A 50 -20.37 19.62 -23.28
CA THR A 50 -19.98 20.97 -22.81
C THR A 50 -21.00 22.05 -23.15
N LYS A 51 -21.93 21.81 -24.10
CA LYS A 51 -22.95 22.79 -24.52
C LYS A 51 -24.29 22.71 -23.78
N SER A 52 -24.49 21.71 -22.93
CA SER A 52 -25.78 21.51 -22.23
C SER A 52 -25.90 22.21 -20.87
N THR A 53 -24.99 23.12 -20.51
CA THR A 53 -25.08 23.93 -19.28
C THR A 53 -25.49 25.37 -19.59
N GLY A 54 -26.68 25.50 -20.17
CA GLY A 54 -27.43 26.75 -20.27
C GLY A 54 -28.74 26.64 -19.52
N ASP A 55 -28.73 26.22 -18.25
CA ASP A 55 -29.77 26.51 -17.27
C ASP A 55 -29.32 26.03 -15.88
N THR A 56 -29.30 26.95 -14.93
CA THR A 56 -29.02 26.78 -13.48
C THR A 56 -27.77 25.94 -13.17
N ALA A 57 -26.61 26.61 -13.13
CA ALA A 57 -25.39 26.03 -12.60
C ALA A 57 -25.65 25.43 -11.21
N PRO A 58 -25.53 24.10 -11.02
CA PRO A 58 -25.29 23.60 -9.68
C PRO A 58 -23.96 24.21 -9.23
N ASP A 59 -23.93 24.72 -8.01
CA ASP A 59 -22.75 25.30 -7.36
C ASP A 59 -21.59 24.29 -7.43
N TYR A 60 -20.81 24.40 -8.50
CA TYR A 60 -19.66 23.56 -8.76
C TYR A 60 -18.56 24.10 -7.86
N THR A 61 -18.56 23.60 -6.62
CA THR A 61 -17.32 23.59 -5.85
C THR A 61 -16.29 22.84 -6.70
N PRO A 62 -15.20 23.51 -7.14
CA PRO A 62 -14.17 22.82 -7.87
C PRO A 62 -13.79 21.60 -7.04
N TYR A 63 -13.70 20.44 -7.69
CA TYR A 63 -13.06 19.27 -7.11
C TYR A 63 -11.59 19.65 -6.97
N GLN A 64 -11.29 20.45 -5.94
CA GLN A 64 -10.00 20.46 -5.31
C GLN A 64 -9.85 19.01 -4.88
N GLN A 65 -9.17 18.22 -5.72
CA GLN A 65 -8.28 17.19 -5.21
C GLN A 65 -7.72 17.83 -3.95
N LYS A 66 -8.08 17.28 -2.79
CA LYS A 66 -7.58 17.76 -1.52
C LYS A 66 -6.07 17.72 -1.70
N VAL A 67 -5.48 18.85 -2.06
CA VAL A 67 -4.07 19.07 -1.90
C VAL A 67 -4.02 19.02 -0.40
N ILE A 68 -3.68 17.84 0.11
CA ILE A 68 -3.26 17.67 1.49
C ILE A 68 -1.98 18.48 1.53
N ILE A 69 -2.11 19.79 1.63
CA ILE A 69 -1.07 20.64 2.16
C ILE A 69 -0.96 20.10 3.57
N TYR A 70 0.02 19.21 3.78
CA TYR A 70 0.45 18.82 5.09
C TYR A 70 0.82 20.12 5.79
N LYS A 71 -0.14 20.70 6.53
CA LYS A 71 0.18 21.73 7.50
C LYS A 71 1.20 21.08 8.41
N GLN A 72 2.43 21.58 8.37
CA GLN A 72 3.61 21.09 9.06
C GLN A 72 3.50 21.17 10.61
N GLY A 73 2.30 21.20 11.17
CA GLY A 73 2.04 21.36 12.60
C GLY A 73 0.66 20.87 13.06
N GLY A 74 0.00 19.99 12.30
CA GLY A 74 -1.15 19.24 12.81
C GLY A 74 -0.68 17.86 13.27
N GLU A 75 -0.71 17.61 14.59
CA GLU A 75 -0.39 16.32 15.19
C GLU A 75 -1.26 15.21 14.54
N ASP A 76 -0.67 14.41 13.66
CA ASP A 76 -1.33 13.20 13.15
C ASP A 76 -1.36 12.20 14.32
N PRO A 77 -2.53 11.73 14.80
CA PRO A 77 -2.63 10.85 15.96
C PRO A 77 -1.88 9.52 15.81
N GLY A 78 -1.40 9.20 14.59
CA GLY A 78 -0.55 8.04 14.33
C GLY A 78 0.98 8.27 14.47
N ILE A 79 1.43 9.53 14.61
CA ILE A 79 2.86 9.91 14.65
C ILE A 79 3.15 10.48 16.04
N LYS A 80 3.88 9.73 16.88
CA LYS A 80 4.31 10.21 18.20
C LYS A 80 5.47 11.21 18.09
N ASP A 81 5.56 12.10 19.08
CA ASP A 81 6.72 12.98 19.29
C ASP A 81 8.01 12.14 19.39
N GLY A 82 9.06 12.58 18.69
CA GLY A 82 10.37 11.91 18.66
C GLY A 82 10.83 11.42 17.28
N LEU A 83 9.98 11.45 16.25
CA LEU A 83 10.37 11.09 14.88
C LEU A 83 11.05 12.27 14.16
N THR A 84 12.15 11.99 13.45
CA THR A 84 12.85 12.95 12.58
C THR A 84 11.98 13.36 11.39
N LYS A 85 12.40 14.40 10.65
CA LYS A 85 11.66 14.87 9.47
C LYS A 85 11.57 13.77 8.40
N GLU A 86 12.67 13.05 8.19
CA GLU A 86 12.81 11.96 7.23
C GLU A 86 11.91 10.78 7.62
N GLU A 87 11.86 10.45 8.92
CA GLU A 87 10.98 9.40 9.41
C GLU A 87 9.50 9.75 9.22
N ARG A 88 9.11 11.00 9.46
CA ARG A 88 7.71 11.44 9.22
C ARG A 88 7.32 11.33 7.75
N GLU A 89 8.24 11.66 6.84
CA GLU A 89 8.02 11.49 5.40
C GLU A 89 7.90 10.01 5.02
N ALA A 90 8.73 9.15 5.62
CA ALA A 90 8.63 7.70 5.45
C ALA A 90 7.29 7.16 5.98
N VAL A 91 6.83 7.57 7.17
CA VAL A 91 5.52 7.18 7.72
C VAL A 91 4.39 7.63 6.80
N SER A 92 4.45 8.87 6.28
CA SER A 92 3.48 9.39 5.32
C SER A 92 3.43 8.56 4.04
N THR A 93 4.60 8.16 3.52
CA THR A 93 4.73 7.28 2.35
C THR A 93 4.10 5.91 2.61
N ILE A 94 4.37 5.30 3.77
CA ILE A 94 3.79 4.00 4.15
C ILE A 94 2.27 4.11 4.31
N LYS A 95 1.78 5.17 4.96
CA LYS A 95 0.34 5.42 5.13
C LYS A 95 -0.38 5.63 3.79
N ALA A 96 0.28 6.27 2.83
CA ALA A 96 -0.29 6.53 1.51
C ALA A 96 -0.29 5.31 0.59
N GLY A 97 0.65 4.37 0.77
CA GLY A 97 0.79 3.20 -0.11
C GLY A 97 0.34 1.87 0.47
N GLY A 98 0.18 1.78 1.79
CA GLY A 98 -0.25 0.56 2.47
C GLY A 98 -1.76 0.38 2.46
N ASP A 99 -2.21 -0.83 2.13
CA ASP A 99 -3.62 -1.23 2.26
C ASP A 99 -3.88 -1.76 3.68
N VAL A 100 -3.79 -0.85 4.66
CA VAL A 100 -3.90 -1.15 6.11
C VAL A 100 -4.81 -0.16 6.82
N ALA A 101 -5.56 -0.61 7.82
CA ALA A 101 -6.61 0.20 8.45
C ALA A 101 -6.09 1.12 9.56
N LYS A 102 -5.12 0.65 10.36
CA LYS A 102 -4.51 1.40 11.46
C LYS A 102 -3.01 1.26 11.29
N LEU A 103 -2.28 2.35 11.13
CA LEU A 103 -0.82 2.37 11.10
C LEU A 103 -0.35 3.27 12.24
N LYS A 104 0.54 2.74 13.07
CA LYS A 104 1.18 3.50 14.14
C LYS A 104 2.66 3.16 14.16
N VAL A 105 3.48 4.19 14.06
CA VAL A 105 4.94 4.06 14.04
C VAL A 105 5.50 4.73 15.28
N THR A 106 6.37 4.00 15.98
CA THR A 106 7.10 4.47 17.16
C THR A 106 8.61 4.33 16.89
N PRO A 107 9.49 4.88 17.74
CA PRO A 107 10.93 4.69 17.60
C PRO A 107 11.33 3.22 17.52
N GLU A 108 10.68 2.34 18.28
CA GLU A 108 11.05 0.91 18.38
C GLU A 108 10.22 0.00 17.47
N THR A 109 8.96 0.35 17.20
CA THR A 109 8.01 -0.57 16.57
C THR A 109 7.18 0.06 15.46
N ILE A 110 6.85 -0.74 14.45
CA ILE A 110 5.85 -0.46 13.43
C ILE A 110 4.66 -1.38 13.72
N SER A 111 3.50 -0.80 13.99
CA SER A 111 2.29 -1.55 14.26
C SER A 111 1.20 -1.24 13.24
N TYR A 112 0.54 -2.27 12.72
CA TYR A 112 -0.56 -2.07 11.78
C TYR A 112 -1.64 -3.15 11.81
N THR A 113 -2.86 -2.80 11.43
CA THR A 113 -3.96 -3.75 11.24
C THR A 113 -4.18 -4.01 9.75
N ALA A 114 -4.09 -5.27 9.32
CA ALA A 114 -4.35 -5.68 7.94
C ALA A 114 -5.38 -6.81 7.86
N GLN A 115 -6.10 -6.88 6.75
CA GLN A 115 -7.02 -7.99 6.48
C GLN A 115 -6.27 -9.18 5.87
N THR A 116 -6.42 -10.36 6.47
CA THR A 116 -5.99 -11.63 5.88
C THR A 116 -7.22 -12.42 5.48
N CYS A 117 -7.31 -12.81 4.22
CA CYS A 117 -8.45 -13.55 3.71
C CYS A 117 -8.05 -14.97 3.31
N VAL A 118 -8.94 -15.92 3.56
CA VAL A 118 -8.89 -17.26 2.99
C VAL A 118 -10.05 -17.43 2.03
N VAL A 119 -9.79 -18.13 0.95
CA VAL A 119 -10.84 -18.58 0.04
C VAL A 119 -11.22 -19.98 0.49
N SER A 120 -12.39 -20.13 1.10
CA SER A 120 -12.88 -21.44 1.52
C SER A 120 -13.63 -22.07 0.34
N ALA A 121 -13.07 -23.14 -0.23
CA ALA A 121 -13.65 -23.83 -1.36
C ALA A 121 -13.67 -25.34 -1.10
N ASN A 122 -14.85 -25.86 -0.76
CA ASN A 122 -15.17 -27.27 -1.03
C ASN A 122 -16.13 -27.40 -2.24
N THR A 123 -16.49 -26.30 -2.89
CA THR A 123 -17.36 -26.31 -4.07
C THR A 123 -16.54 -26.24 -5.36
N PRO A 124 -16.83 -27.10 -6.35
CA PRO A 124 -16.13 -27.12 -7.64
C PRO A 124 -16.36 -25.85 -8.46
N ASP A 125 -17.46 -25.14 -8.21
CA ASP A 125 -17.75 -23.85 -8.84
C ASP A 125 -16.88 -22.73 -8.26
N PHE A 126 -16.03 -22.14 -9.12
CA PHE A 126 -15.18 -21.00 -8.78
C PHE A 126 -15.97 -19.77 -8.31
N GLU A 127 -17.20 -19.59 -8.80
CA GLU A 127 -18.08 -18.46 -8.45
C GLU A 127 -18.70 -18.61 -7.06
N GLN A 128 -18.76 -19.83 -6.50
CA GLN A 128 -19.33 -20.10 -5.18
C GLN A 128 -18.27 -20.12 -4.07
N ARG A 129 -17.04 -19.69 -4.37
CA ARG A 129 -15.98 -19.63 -3.37
C ARG A 129 -16.19 -18.42 -2.47
N TYR A 130 -16.63 -18.65 -1.24
CA TYR A 130 -16.76 -17.60 -0.25
C TYR A 130 -15.37 -17.17 0.24
N LYS A 131 -15.12 -15.86 0.22
CA LYS A 131 -13.91 -15.23 0.73
C LYS A 131 -14.19 -14.72 2.14
N ASP A 132 -13.56 -15.35 3.12
CA ASP A 132 -13.67 -14.96 4.52
C ASP A 132 -12.38 -14.25 4.94
N CYS A 133 -12.54 -13.07 5.54
CA CYS A 133 -11.42 -12.23 5.96
C CYS A 133 -11.42 -12.02 7.47
N ILE A 134 -10.22 -11.94 8.03
CA ILE A 134 -9.99 -11.58 9.43
C ILE A 134 -9.07 -10.37 9.50
N GLU A 135 -9.27 -9.53 10.51
CA GLU A 135 -8.34 -8.46 10.85
C GLU A 135 -7.25 -9.01 11.77
N VAL A 136 -6.00 -8.73 11.39
CA VAL A 136 -4.80 -9.12 12.13
C VAL A 136 -4.04 -7.86 12.50
N ASP A 137 -3.71 -7.74 13.78
CA ASP A 137 -2.81 -6.74 14.29
C ASP A 137 -1.38 -7.27 14.22
N PHE A 138 -0.51 -6.54 13.53
CA PHE A 138 0.92 -6.81 13.41
C PHE A 138 1.69 -5.80 14.25
N VAL A 139 2.70 -6.27 14.97
CA VAL A 139 3.70 -5.46 15.66
C VAL A 139 5.06 -5.94 15.23
N ILE A 140 5.82 -5.06 14.60
CA ILE A 140 7.13 -5.36 14.04
C ILE A 140 8.17 -4.53 14.78
N LEU A 141 9.19 -5.17 15.34
CA LEU A 141 10.36 -4.45 15.87
C LEU A 141 11.15 -3.86 14.71
N ARG A 142 11.55 -2.60 14.83
CA ARG A 142 12.40 -1.91 13.85
C ARG A 142 13.84 -2.43 13.88
N GLU A 143 14.27 -2.95 15.03
CA GLU A 143 15.54 -3.63 15.17
C GLU A 143 15.63 -4.84 14.22
N ASN A 144 16.69 -4.89 13.41
CA ASN A 144 16.93 -5.95 12.43
C ASN A 144 15.81 -6.12 11.38
N LEU A 145 15.03 -5.06 11.13
CA LEU A 145 14.00 -5.07 10.10
C LEU A 145 14.64 -5.05 8.71
N GLU A 146 14.52 -6.17 8.00
CA GLU A 146 14.92 -6.28 6.60
C GLU A 146 13.71 -6.11 5.69
N VAL A 147 13.93 -5.41 4.57
CA VAL A 147 12.86 -5.04 3.65
C VAL A 147 13.25 -5.45 2.24
N SER A 148 12.45 -6.35 1.67
CA SER A 148 12.60 -6.81 0.29
C SER A 148 11.33 -6.59 -0.52
N VAL A 149 11.50 -6.33 -1.82
CA VAL A 149 10.38 -6.32 -2.76
C VAL A 149 10.04 -7.78 -3.05
N SER A 150 8.78 -8.17 -2.84
CA SER A 150 8.31 -9.50 -3.20
C SER A 150 6.91 -9.45 -3.80
N GLY A 151 6.63 -10.35 -4.73
CA GLY A 151 5.39 -10.34 -5.50
C GLY A 151 5.47 -9.41 -6.71
N LYS A 152 5.99 -9.91 -7.83
CA LYS A 152 5.67 -9.32 -9.12
C LYS A 152 4.23 -9.73 -9.45
N LYS A 153 3.36 -8.76 -9.70
CA LYS A 153 2.06 -9.00 -10.33
C LYS A 153 2.31 -9.76 -11.64
N LEU A 154 2.00 -11.05 -11.68
CA LEU A 154 2.13 -11.85 -12.89
C LEU A 154 0.85 -11.64 -13.69
N LEU A 155 0.93 -10.75 -14.70
CA LEU A 155 -0.13 -10.39 -15.64
C LEU A 155 -1.38 -9.77 -14.99
N LEU A 156 -2.15 -10.57 -14.24
CA LEU A 156 -3.39 -10.18 -13.55
C LEU A 156 -3.50 -10.79 -12.14
N PHE A 157 -2.54 -11.63 -11.74
CA PHE A 157 -2.63 -12.41 -10.50
C PHE A 157 -1.68 -11.88 -9.42
N GLY A 158 -2.23 -11.73 -8.22
CA GLY A 158 -1.53 -11.31 -7.01
C GLY A 158 -1.58 -9.80 -6.79
N ASN A 159 -1.86 -9.42 -5.54
CA ASN A 159 -1.70 -8.04 -5.10
C ASN A 159 -0.21 -7.78 -4.83
N PRO A 160 0.33 -6.61 -5.19
CA PRO A 160 1.68 -6.25 -4.79
C PRO A 160 1.79 -6.25 -3.26
N TYR A 161 2.94 -6.66 -2.74
CA TYR A 161 3.25 -6.56 -1.32
C TYR A 161 4.71 -6.17 -1.11
N VAL A 162 5.03 -5.68 0.08
CA VAL A 162 6.41 -5.56 0.54
C VAL A 162 6.66 -6.67 1.54
N LEU A 163 7.76 -7.42 1.38
CA LEU A 163 8.10 -8.47 2.33
C LEU A 163 8.96 -7.86 3.44
N LEU A 164 8.42 -7.88 4.64
CA LEU A 164 9.10 -7.44 5.86
C LEU A 164 9.65 -8.66 6.57
N GLU A 165 10.94 -8.67 6.88
CA GLU A 165 11.58 -9.73 7.65
C GLU A 165 12.17 -9.18 8.96
N GLY A 166 11.98 -9.89 10.07
CA GLY A 166 12.43 -9.43 11.39
C GLY A 166 11.67 -10.10 12.53
N THR A 167 11.65 -9.43 13.69
CA THR A 167 10.85 -9.86 14.84
C THR A 167 9.43 -9.33 14.70
N ILE A 168 8.50 -10.22 14.38
CA ILE A 168 7.11 -9.89 14.07
C ILE A 168 6.21 -10.65 15.05
N ASP A 169 5.33 -9.92 15.72
CA ASP A 169 4.21 -10.46 16.49
C ASP A 169 2.92 -10.19 15.71
N ALA A 170 2.14 -11.22 15.46
CA ALA A 170 0.88 -11.13 14.74
C ALA A 170 -0.22 -11.70 15.62
N LYS A 171 -1.32 -10.96 15.81
CA LYS A 171 -2.46 -11.40 16.63
C LYS A 171 -3.78 -11.14 15.91
N PRO A 172 -4.73 -12.10 15.90
CA PRO A 172 -6.06 -11.83 15.38
C PRO A 172 -6.75 -10.82 16.32
N LYS A 173 -7.47 -9.87 15.74
CA LYS A 173 -8.15 -8.82 16.51
C LYS A 173 -9.27 -9.36 17.41
N ARG A 174 -9.85 -10.51 17.04
CA ARG A 174 -10.87 -11.22 17.82
C ARG A 174 -10.37 -12.62 18.18
N PRO A 175 -10.83 -13.20 19.32
CA PRO A 175 -10.59 -14.59 19.66
C PRO A 175 -11.01 -15.54 18.54
N TRP A 176 -10.33 -16.68 18.40
CA TRP A 176 -10.61 -17.66 17.35
C TRP A 176 -12.03 -18.23 17.45
N GLU A 177 -12.56 -18.29 18.67
CA GLU A 177 -13.87 -18.80 19.05
C GLU A 177 -15.01 -17.99 18.42
N ASP A 178 -14.77 -16.72 18.11
CA ASP A 178 -15.75 -15.82 17.49
C ASP A 178 -15.92 -16.06 15.99
N TYR A 179 -14.97 -16.77 15.36
CA TYR A 179 -15.05 -17.08 13.93
C TYR A 179 -15.83 -18.37 13.67
N PRO A 180 -16.61 -18.47 12.57
CA PRO A 180 -17.34 -19.69 12.24
C PRO A 180 -16.43 -20.90 12.12
N ILE A 181 -16.88 -22.05 12.65
CA ILE A 181 -16.11 -23.31 12.70
C ILE A 181 -15.62 -23.73 11.30
N SER A 182 -16.43 -23.47 10.26
CA SER A 182 -16.13 -23.79 8.86
C SER A 182 -14.85 -23.11 8.35
N VAL A 183 -14.55 -21.91 8.83
CA VAL A 183 -13.44 -21.08 8.35
C VAL A 183 -12.29 -21.06 9.34
N ARG A 184 -12.59 -21.21 10.64
CA ARG A 184 -11.62 -21.12 11.76
C ARG A 184 -10.38 -21.97 11.52
N LYS A 185 -10.54 -23.24 11.13
CA LYS A 185 -9.39 -24.15 10.87
C LYS A 185 -8.55 -23.73 9.66
N ALA A 186 -9.16 -23.15 8.63
CA ALA A 186 -8.43 -22.68 7.45
C ALA A 186 -7.66 -21.39 7.76
N LEU A 187 -8.31 -20.48 8.50
CA LEU A 187 -7.71 -19.24 8.97
C LEU A 187 -6.56 -19.49 9.95
N GLN A 188 -6.77 -20.35 10.96
CA GLN A 188 -5.73 -20.74 11.92
C GLN A 188 -4.51 -21.31 11.20
N ARG A 189 -4.68 -22.26 10.28
CA ARG A 189 -3.55 -22.82 9.51
C ARG A 189 -2.81 -21.77 8.66
N ASN A 190 -3.52 -20.83 8.04
CA ASN A 190 -2.90 -19.73 7.29
C ASN A 190 -2.19 -18.75 8.24
N PHE A 191 -2.69 -18.61 9.47
CA PHE A 191 -2.17 -17.69 10.47
C PHE A 191 -0.99 -18.23 11.27
N GLU A 192 -0.97 -19.51 11.62
CA GLU A 192 0.11 -20.19 12.35
C GLU A 192 1.47 -20.04 11.64
N TRP A 193 1.45 -19.96 10.30
CA TRP A 193 2.62 -19.63 9.49
C TRP A 193 3.14 -18.20 9.76
N LYS A 194 2.24 -17.25 10.02
CA LYS A 194 2.56 -15.84 10.27
C LYS A 194 2.99 -15.58 11.72
N GLU A 195 2.41 -16.30 12.69
CA GLU A 195 2.76 -16.18 14.12
C GLU A 195 4.19 -16.62 14.42
N ASN A 196 4.66 -17.67 13.76
CA ASN A 196 6.02 -18.20 13.94
C ASN A 196 7.01 -17.68 12.88
N GLY A 197 6.54 -16.78 12.01
CA GLY A 197 7.28 -16.34 10.84
C GLY A 197 8.18 -15.16 11.17
N LYS A 198 9.44 -15.24 10.75
CA LYS A 198 10.33 -14.06 10.64
C LYS A 198 9.93 -13.15 9.48
N ARG A 199 8.81 -13.42 8.78
CA ARG A 199 8.45 -12.79 7.51
C ARG A 199 6.96 -12.50 7.43
N THR A 200 6.58 -11.28 7.07
CA THR A 200 5.19 -10.91 6.84
C THR A 200 5.03 -10.06 5.58
N PRO A 201 4.03 -10.34 4.73
CA PRO A 201 3.71 -9.47 3.60
C PRO A 201 2.95 -8.24 4.09
N PHE A 202 3.49 -7.06 3.83
CA PHE A 202 2.80 -5.79 3.99
C PHE A 202 1.98 -5.49 2.72
N PRO A 203 0.65 -5.40 2.81
CA PRO A 203 -0.21 -5.23 1.64
C PRO A 203 -0.06 -3.82 1.04
N VAL A 204 -0.01 -3.75 -0.28
CA VAL A 204 0.22 -2.50 -1.03
C VAL A 204 -0.99 -2.21 -1.92
N ILE A 205 -1.39 -0.94 -1.97
CA ILE A 205 -2.44 -0.46 -2.88
C ILE A 205 -1.98 -0.68 -4.33
N SER A 206 -2.87 -1.16 -5.20
CA SER A 206 -2.54 -1.70 -6.54
C SER A 206 -1.67 -0.81 -7.42
N ASP A 207 -1.82 0.51 -7.31
CA ASP A 207 -1.14 1.50 -8.16
C ASP A 207 0.01 2.22 -7.45
N TYR A 208 0.34 1.82 -6.22
CA TYR A 208 1.42 2.42 -5.46
C TYR A 208 2.78 1.80 -5.79
N SER A 209 3.82 2.63 -5.82
CA SER A 209 5.19 2.17 -6.08
C SER A 209 5.73 1.36 -4.89
N THR A 210 5.91 0.06 -5.08
CA THR A 210 6.54 -0.82 -4.07
C THR A 210 7.96 -0.38 -3.74
N ALA A 211 8.70 0.16 -4.72
CA ALA A 211 10.05 0.69 -4.50
C ALA A 211 10.06 1.89 -3.53
N ARG A 212 9.08 2.80 -3.64
CA ARG A 212 8.94 3.92 -2.70
C ARG A 212 8.63 3.44 -1.29
N LEU A 213 7.75 2.44 -1.14
CA LEU A 213 7.45 1.83 0.16
C LEU A 213 8.67 1.15 0.75
N VAL A 214 9.44 0.40 -0.05
CA VAL A 214 10.68 -0.22 0.41
C VAL A 214 11.68 0.82 0.90
N GLY A 215 11.85 1.93 0.15
CA GLY A 215 12.67 3.06 0.60
C GLY A 215 12.21 3.60 1.95
N ALA A 216 10.91 3.84 2.11
CA ALA A 216 10.35 4.35 3.37
C ALA A 216 10.56 3.38 4.55
N PHE A 217 10.32 2.07 4.38
CA PHE A 217 10.59 1.10 5.44
C PHE A 217 12.08 1.01 5.79
N ARG A 218 12.98 1.11 4.80
CA ARG A 218 14.43 1.14 5.06
C ARG A 218 14.86 2.37 5.82
N THR A 219 14.32 3.55 5.49
CA THR A 219 14.55 4.77 6.26
C THR A 219 14.16 4.57 7.72
N LEU A 220 13.03 3.92 8.00
CA LEU A 220 12.62 3.59 9.37
C LEU A 220 13.53 2.52 10.02
N ALA A 221 14.08 1.57 9.28
CA ALA A 221 14.99 0.56 9.84
C ALA A 221 16.37 1.17 10.20
N GLU A 222 16.91 2.04 9.34
CA GLU A 222 18.25 2.59 9.46
C GLU A 222 18.39 3.60 10.61
N THR A 223 17.39 4.47 10.82
CA THR A 223 17.45 5.50 11.87
C THR A 223 17.47 4.91 13.28
N TYR A 224 16.86 3.73 13.47
CA TYR A 224 16.89 3.03 14.75
C TYR A 224 18.32 2.58 15.10
N GLY A 225 19.03 1.97 14.15
CA GLY A 225 20.40 1.46 14.37
C GLY A 225 21.47 2.54 14.62
N GLN A 226 21.16 3.82 14.37
CA GLN A 226 22.05 4.94 14.70
C GLN A 226 21.84 5.45 16.13
N ALA A 227 20.59 5.53 16.61
CA ALA A 227 20.26 5.99 17.95
C ALA A 227 20.84 5.06 19.04
N ASP A 228 20.80 3.74 18.83
CA ASP A 228 21.37 2.78 19.78
C ASP A 228 22.90 2.90 19.91
N LYS A 229 23.58 3.26 18.82
CA LYS A 229 25.04 3.46 18.83
C LYS A 229 25.43 4.74 19.57
N GLU A 230 24.66 5.81 19.39
CA GLU A 230 24.92 7.09 20.07
C GLU A 230 24.69 6.97 21.58
N ASN A 231 23.64 6.26 22.01
CA ASN A 231 23.40 5.98 23.43
C ASN A 231 24.49 5.09 24.06
N GLN A 232 24.95 4.06 23.35
CA GLN A 232 26.04 3.19 23.85
C GLN A 232 27.39 3.95 23.97
N VAL A 233 27.68 4.87 23.05
CA VAL A 233 28.90 5.71 23.13
C VAL A 233 28.80 6.71 24.28
N ALA A 234 27.62 7.31 24.50
CA ALA A 234 27.39 8.21 25.63
C ALA A 234 27.54 7.48 26.98
N GLU A 235 26.99 6.28 27.10
CA GLU A 235 27.10 5.46 28.32
C GLU A 235 28.55 5.01 28.56
N ALA A 236 29.27 4.55 27.53
CA ALA A 236 30.69 4.20 27.63
C ALA A 236 31.59 5.40 28.01
N SER A 237 31.29 6.60 27.50
CA SER A 237 32.03 7.83 27.87
C SER A 237 31.78 8.29 29.32
N SER A 238 30.67 7.85 29.93
CA SER A 238 30.32 8.17 31.32
C SER A 238 30.96 7.22 32.34
N GLU A 239 31.34 6.00 31.92
CA GLU A 239 32.03 5.02 32.76
C GLU A 239 33.56 5.21 32.79
N GLU A 240 34.17 5.84 31.79
CA GLU A 240 35.63 6.12 31.75
C GLU A 240 36.12 7.19 32.75
N ILE A 241 35.24 7.82 33.55
CA ILE A 241 35.64 8.70 34.67
C ILE A 241 35.77 7.90 35.99
N LYS A 242 35.62 6.57 35.98
CA LYS A 242 35.85 5.70 37.15
C LYS A 242 36.99 4.69 36.96
N GLU A 243 38.16 5.16 36.55
CA GLU A 243 39.44 4.55 36.96
C GLU A 243 40.03 5.51 38.02
N VAL A 244 40.24 5.16 39.29
CA VAL A 244 41.32 4.32 39.79
C VAL A 244 41.00 3.94 41.24
N VAL A 245 40.72 2.66 41.53
CA VAL A 245 41.31 1.90 42.66
C VAL A 245 41.18 0.41 42.30
N ARG A 246 42.07 -0.11 41.46
CA ARG A 246 42.20 -1.57 41.25
C ARG A 246 42.89 -2.19 42.46
N LYS A 247 42.13 -2.90 43.30
CA LYS A 247 42.70 -3.86 44.27
C LYS A 247 43.26 -5.08 43.52
N PRO A 248 44.39 -5.65 43.96
CA PRO A 248 44.96 -6.86 43.36
C PRO A 248 43.99 -8.04 43.52
N LYS A 249 43.73 -8.75 42.41
CA LYS A 249 42.82 -9.90 42.33
C LYS A 249 43.57 -11.16 42.73
N GLU A 250 43.07 -11.83 43.75
CA GLU A 250 43.54 -13.12 44.27
C GLU A 250 43.31 -14.24 43.22
N GLU A 251 44.38 -14.97 42.89
CA GLU A 251 44.34 -16.14 42.00
C GLU A 251 43.55 -17.29 42.64
N LYS A 252 42.34 -17.56 42.14
CA LYS A 252 41.61 -18.78 42.47
C LYS A 252 42.11 -19.94 41.60
N LYS A 253 42.80 -20.89 42.24
CA LYS A 253 43.23 -22.17 41.67
C LYS A 253 42.02 -22.92 41.06
N LYS A 254 42.11 -23.23 39.77
CA LYS A 254 41.15 -24.07 39.06
C LYS A 254 41.24 -25.50 39.59
N ARG A 255 40.19 -25.99 40.25
CA ARG A 255 39.98 -27.44 40.43
C ARG A 255 39.52 -28.01 39.10
N TRP A 256 40.35 -28.86 38.50
CA TRP A 256 39.96 -29.72 37.41
C TRP A 256 38.93 -30.73 37.91
N TRP A 257 37.84 -30.89 37.17
CA TRP A 257 36.83 -31.91 37.40
C TRP A 257 37.29 -33.20 36.72
N ASN A 258 37.42 -34.29 37.47
CA ASN A 258 37.81 -35.60 36.97
C ASN A 258 36.54 -36.43 36.67
N PRO A 259 36.29 -36.86 35.43
CA PRO A 259 35.05 -37.53 35.05
C PRO A 259 35.01 -39.05 35.34
N PHE A 260 35.90 -39.58 36.19
CA PHE A 260 36.03 -41.03 36.42
C PHE A 260 36.15 -41.44 37.90
N ASP A 261 35.71 -40.60 38.83
CA ASP A 261 35.39 -41.03 40.21
C ASP A 261 33.89 -41.32 40.37
#